data_AF-A0A6J6ULT1-F1
#
_entry.id   AF-A0A6J6ULT1-F1
#
_cell.length_a   1.000
_cell.length_b   1.000
_cell.length_c   1.000
_cell.angle_alpha   90.00
_cell.angle_beta   90.00
_cell.angle_gamma   90.00
#
_symmetry.space_group_name_H-M   'P 1'
#
loop_
_entity.id
_entity.type
_entity.pdbx_description
1 polymer ?
#
loop_
_entity_poly.entity_id
_entity_poly.type
_entity_poly.pdbx_seq_one_letter_code
_entity_poly.pdbx_strand_id
1 'polypeptide(L)' 'MQRRGNENLRHFLLPGFCAGLTTFSAVAGLTLEPKEGGQLFLFHNVMFSMVVIVVVLPIARKLIPVRS' A
#
# COMPACT_ATOMS: atom_id res chain seq x y z
N MET A 1 22.38 -6.03 -1.65
CA MET A 1 21.91 -6.60 -0.37
C MET A 1 20.65 -7.43 -0.60
N GLN A 2 20.79 -8.73 -0.83
CA GLN A 2 19.71 -9.68 -1.11
C GLN A 2 19.23 -10.31 0.20
N ARG A 3 18.75 -9.48 1.13
CA ARG A 3 18.52 -9.89 2.53
C ARG A 3 17.22 -10.68 2.74
N ARG A 4 16.34 -10.78 1.72
CA ARG A 4 15.03 -11.46 1.81
C ARG A 4 14.54 -11.97 0.43
N GLY A 5 14.68 -13.28 0.20
CA GLY A 5 13.92 -14.03 -0.81
C GLY A 5 14.24 -13.79 -2.29
N ASN A 6 13.53 -14.53 -3.15
CA ASN A 6 13.60 -14.47 -4.62
C ASN A 6 13.19 -13.07 -5.13
N GLU A 7 14.06 -12.38 -5.87
CA GLU A 7 13.80 -11.01 -6.36
C GLU A 7 12.58 -10.96 -7.27
N ASN A 8 12.39 -11.98 -8.11
CA ASN A 8 11.27 -12.08 -9.03
C ASN A 8 9.94 -12.08 -8.27
N LEU A 9 9.89 -12.78 -7.13
CA LEU A 9 8.71 -12.82 -6.27
C LEU A 9 8.45 -11.45 -5.63
N ARG A 10 9.50 -10.72 -5.26
CA ARG A 10 9.39 -9.34 -4.74
C ARG A 10 8.83 -8.39 -5.80
N HIS A 11 9.34 -8.45 -7.02
CA HIS A 11 8.85 -7.62 -8.13
C HIS A 11 7.42 -7.99 -8.54
N PHE A 12 7.06 -9.27 -8.49
CA PHE A 12 5.68 -9.67 -8.73
C PHE A 12 4.72 -9.20 -7.63
N LEU A 13 5.06 -9.37 -6.35
CA LEU A 13 4.16 -9.06 -5.23
C LEU A 13 4.04 -7.57 -4.92
N LEU A 14 5.16 -6.82 -4.93
CA LEU A 14 5.14 -5.40 -4.52
C LEU A 14 4.70 -4.49 -5.68
N PRO A 15 5.48 -4.33 -6.77
CA PRO A 15 5.05 -3.48 -7.88
C PRO A 15 4.02 -4.12 -8.80
N GLY A 16 3.88 -5.45 -8.85
CA GLY A 16 2.79 -6.09 -9.61
C GLY A 16 1.48 -6.09 -8.83
N PHE A 17 1.36 -6.98 -7.85
CA PHE A 17 0.12 -7.22 -7.12
C PHE A 17 -0.29 -6.04 -6.22
N CYS A 18 0.60 -5.58 -5.34
CA CYS A 18 0.25 -4.54 -4.37
C CYS A 18 -0.05 -3.20 -5.06
N ALA A 19 0.82 -2.77 -6.00
CA ALA A 19 0.57 -1.55 -6.75
C ALA A 19 -0.65 -1.67 -7.70
N GLY A 20 -0.93 -2.85 -8.26
CA GLY A 20 -2.12 -3.09 -9.08
C GLY A 20 -3.43 -3.06 -8.27
N LEU A 21 -3.42 -3.55 -7.03
CA LEU A 21 -4.57 -3.47 -6.12
C LEU A 21 -4.83 -2.03 -5.65
N THR A 22 -3.79 -1.21 -5.50
CA THR A 22 -3.92 0.18 -5.05
C THR A 22 -3.95 1.15 -6.25
N THR A 23 -5.10 1.70 -6.59
CA THR A 23 -5.24 2.55 -7.78
C THR A 23 -5.35 4.04 -7.40
N PHE A 24 -4.24 4.79 -7.51
CA PHE A 24 -4.23 6.23 -7.27
C PHE A 24 -5.10 7.01 -8.27
N SER A 25 -5.19 6.56 -9.53
CA SER A 25 -6.01 7.23 -10.55
C SER A 25 -7.51 7.20 -10.24
N ALA A 26 -8.01 6.12 -9.63
CA ALA A 26 -9.39 6.01 -9.18
C ALA A 26 -9.65 6.96 -8.01
N VAL A 27 -8.71 7.06 -7.06
CA VAL A 27 -8.78 8.06 -6.00
C VAL A 27 -8.79 9.46 -6.61
N ALA A 28 -7.91 9.76 -7.56
CA ALA A 28 -7.87 11.06 -8.23
C ALA A 28 -9.20 11.43 -8.91
N GLY A 29 -9.78 10.53 -9.72
CA GLY A 29 -11.09 10.75 -10.34
C GLY A 29 -12.18 11.00 -9.31
N LEU A 30 -12.26 10.15 -8.28
CA LEU A 30 -13.23 10.28 -7.18
C LEU A 30 -12.97 11.49 -6.27
N THR A 31 -11.81 12.14 -6.34
CA THR A 31 -11.55 13.38 -5.58
C THR A 31 -11.85 14.63 -6.39
N LEU A 32 -11.77 14.55 -7.73
CA LEU A 32 -11.90 15.69 -8.64
C LEU A 32 -13.30 15.81 -9.25
N GLU A 33 -14.00 14.70 -9.50
CA GLU A 33 -15.34 14.68 -10.10
C GLU A 33 -16.49 14.99 -9.13
N PRO A 34 -16.48 14.62 -7.83
CA PRO A 34 -17.56 15.01 -6.94
C PRO A 34 -17.37 16.45 -6.45
N LYS A 35 -18.44 17.23 -6.60
CA LYS A 35 -18.52 18.64 -6.17
C LYS A 35 -18.44 18.82 -4.64
N GLU A 36 -18.71 17.76 -3.87
CA GLU A 36 -18.73 17.76 -2.42
C GLU A 36 -18.02 16.51 -1.87
N GLY A 37 -17.20 16.67 -0.82
CA GLY A 37 -16.58 15.54 -0.12
C GLY A 37 -15.27 14.97 -0.70
N GLY A 38 -14.81 15.43 -1.87
CA GLY A 38 -13.56 14.95 -2.49
C GLY A 38 -12.32 15.10 -1.59
N GLN A 39 -12.18 16.23 -0.88
CA GLN A 39 -11.09 16.43 0.09
C GLN A 39 -11.17 15.46 1.28
N LEU A 40 -12.37 15.19 1.79
CA LEU A 40 -12.56 14.25 2.89
C LEU A 40 -12.21 12.83 2.46
N PHE A 41 -12.62 12.44 1.25
CA PHE A 41 -12.29 11.15 0.66
C PHE A 41 -10.79 10.96 0.45
N LEU A 42 -10.09 12.00 -0.05
CA LEU A 42 -8.63 11.99 -0.18
C LEU A 42 -7.98 11.82 1.18
N PHE A 43 -8.39 12.62 2.16
CA PHE A 43 -7.84 12.58 3.51
C PHE A 43 -8.03 11.20 4.16
N HIS A 44 -9.23 10.62 4.02
CA HIS A 44 -9.51 9.27 4.51
C HIS A 44 -8.57 8.24 3.87
N ASN A 45 -8.46 8.24 2.53
CA ASN A 45 -7.62 7.27 1.82
C ASN A 45 -6.15 7.35 2.25
N VAL A 46 -5.60 8.56 2.40
CA VAL A 46 -4.21 8.75 2.82
C VAL A 46 -4.01 8.32 4.28
N MET A 47 -4.89 8.74 5.18
CA MET A 47 -4.80 8.38 6.60
C MET A 47 -4.91 6.87 6.82
N PHE A 48 -5.90 6.21 6.20
CA PHE A 48 -6.05 4.76 6.32
C PHE A 48 -4.87 4.01 5.72
N SER A 49 -4.33 4.45 4.57
CA SER A 49 -3.13 3.86 3.99
C SER A 49 -1.94 3.93 4.95
N MET A 50 -1.76 5.07 5.62
CA MET A 50 -0.68 5.25 6.61
C MET A 50 -0.88 4.35 7.84
N VAL A 51 -2.12 4.24 8.33
CA VAL A 51 -2.47 3.33 9.45
C VAL A 51 -2.17 1.88 9.08
N VAL A 52 -2.54 1.44 7.88
CA VAL A 52 -2.26 0.08 7.39
C VAL A 52 -0.75 -0.18 7.39
N ILE A 53 0.07 0.76 6.91
CA ILE A 53 1.53 0.60 6.90
C ILE A 53 2.08 0.48 8.33
N VAL A 54 1.64 1.35 9.23
CA VAL A 54 2.08 1.37 10.64
C VAL A 54 1.68 0.10 11.38
N VAL A 55 0.55 -0.53 11.04
CA VAL A 55 0.07 -1.77 11.66
C VAL A 55 0.68 -3.01 11.00
N VAL A 56 0.71 -3.08 9.67
CA VAL A 56 1.12 -4.28 8.93
C VAL A 56 2.64 -4.48 8.99
N LEU A 57 3.46 -3.42 8.88
CA LEU A 57 4.93 -3.57 8.93
C LEU A 57 5.45 -4.21 10.24
N PRO A 58 5.03 -3.80 11.45
CA PRO A 58 5.49 -4.46 12.67
C PRO A 58 4.95 -5.89 12.79
N ILE A 59 3.72 -6.15 12.35
CA ILE A 59 3.16 -7.51 12.32
C ILE A 59 3.99 -8.41 11.40
N ALA A 60 4.26 -7.96 10.17
CA ALA A 60 5.08 -8.70 9.22
C ALA A 60 6.49 -8.97 9.76
N ARG A 61 7.08 -8.01 10.48
CA ARG A 61 8.40 -8.20 11.13
C ARG A 61 8.35 -9.19 12.30
N LYS A 62 7.23 -9.32 13.02
CA LYS A 62 7.04 -10.32 14.09
C LYS A 62 6.77 -11.71 13.54
N LEU A 63 5.93 -11.83 12.51
CA LEU A 63 5.48 -13.11 11.98
C LEU A 63 6.46 -13.75 11.00
N ILE A 64 7.24 -12.94 10.27
CA ILE A 64 8.21 -13.43 9.28
C ILE A 64 9.60 -13.37 9.93
N PRO A 65 10.11 -14.50 10.47
CA PRO A 65 11.46 -14.55 11.01
C PRO A 65 12.47 -14.22 9.91
N VAL A 66 13.48 -13.42 10.24
CA VAL A 66 14.62 -13.20 9.34
C VAL A 66 15.40 -14.51 9.30
N ARG A 67 15.27 -15.27 8.20
CA ARG A 67 16.26 -16.31 7.88
C ARG A 67 17.55 -15.58 7.49
N SER A 68 18.56 -15.73 8.35
CA SER A 68 19.96 -15.39 8.07
C SER A 68 20.52 -16.24 6.94
#